data_AF-A0A8G1ZHH7-F1
#
_entry.id   AF-A0A8G1ZHH7-F1
#
_cell.length_a   1.000
_cell.length_b   1.000
_cell.length_c   1.000
_cell.angle_alpha   90.00
_cell.angle_beta   90.00
_cell.angle_gamma   90.00
#
_symmetry.space_group_name_H-M   'P 1'
#
loop_
_entity.id
_entity.type
_entity.pdbx_description
1 polymer ?
#
loop_
_entity_poly.entity_id
_entity_poly.type
_entity_poly.pdbx_seq_one_letter_code
_entity_poly.pdbx_strand_id
1 'polypeptide(L)' 'MPDRIIIAKAAIGGRHIVTFEPRSISWPSLEFRTHDEAVRCAEARQKVHGWLIEDKTGEVRDHD' A
#
# COMPACT_ATOMS: atom_id res chain seq x y z
N MET A 1 -12.47 0.78 10.88
CA MET A 1 -11.99 1.58 9.73
C MET A 1 -10.50 1.32 9.65
N PRO A 2 -9.90 1.09 8.47
CA PRO A 2 -8.46 0.91 8.40
C PRO A 2 -7.75 2.15 8.96
N ASP A 3 -6.58 1.93 9.53
CA ASP A 3 -5.71 2.98 10.09
C ASP A 3 -4.32 2.97 9.44
N ARG A 4 -4.01 1.90 8.71
CA ARG A 4 -2.74 1.72 8.00
C ARG A 4 -2.93 1.10 6.61
N ILE A 5 -2.00 1.41 5.72
CA ILE A 5 -1.90 0.95 4.34
C ILE A 5 -0.55 0.27 4.19
N ILE A 6 -0.53 -0.96 3.70
CA ILE A 6 0.70 -1.72 3.47
C ILE A 6 0.88 -1.89 1.97
N ILE A 7 2.03 -1.51 1.44
CA ILE A 7 2.41 -1.76 0.05
C ILE A 7 3.41 -2.93 0.04
N ALA A 8 3.08 -4.02 -0.63
CA ALA A 8 3.96 -5.20 -0.70
C ALA A 8 4.11 -5.68 -2.14
N LYS A 9 5.25 -6.27 -2.48
CA LYS A 9 5.42 -6.94 -3.78
C LYS A 9 4.78 -8.32 -3.73
N ALA A 10 3.94 -8.64 -4.71
CA ALA A 10 3.36 -9.96 -4.86
C ALA A 10 4.49 -10.99 -5.07
N ALA A 11 4.38 -12.14 -4.39
CA ALA A 11 5.38 -13.20 -4.49
C ALA A 11 5.55 -13.75 -5.92
N ILE A 12 4.53 -13.60 -6.76
CA ILE A 12 4.49 -14.11 -8.13
C ILE A 12 3.96 -13.00 -9.06
N GLY A 13 4.59 -12.83 -10.22
CA GLY A 13 4.08 -11.94 -11.28
C GLY A 13 4.51 -10.47 -11.18
N GLY A 14 5.37 -10.12 -10.22
CA GLY A 14 6.00 -8.78 -10.16
C GLY A 14 5.06 -7.62 -9.86
N ARG A 15 3.82 -7.91 -9.41
CA ARG A 15 2.80 -6.92 -9.08
C ARG A 15 3.01 -6.35 -7.69
N HIS A 16 2.35 -5.23 -7.40
CA HIS A 16 2.37 -4.56 -6.11
C HIS A 16 0.96 -4.59 -5.51
N ILE A 17 0.85 -4.96 -4.25
CA ILE A 17 -0.40 -5.14 -3.53
C ILE A 17 -0.48 -4.07 -2.46
N VAL A 18 -1.53 -3.26 -2.51
CA VAL A 18 -1.91 -2.32 -1.46
C VAL A 18 -2.94 -3.00 -0.57
N THR A 19 -2.62 -3.17 0.70
CA THR A 19 -3.49 -3.79 1.70
C THR A 19 -3.90 -2.76 2.73
N PHE A 20 -5.19 -2.69 3.06
CA PHE A 20 -5.73 -1.81 4.10
C PHE A 20 -5.94 -2.61 5.37
N GLU A 21 -5.42 -2.12 6.49
CA GLU A 21 -5.48 -2.82 7.77
C GLU A 21 -6.09 -1.93 8.87
N PRO A 22 -6.92 -2.50 9.77
CA PRO A 22 -7.43 -3.87 9.76
C PRO A 22 -8.27 -4.19 8.51
N ARG A 23 -8.10 -5.40 7.97
CA ARG A 23 -8.82 -5.88 6.79
C ARG A 23 -10.32 -5.78 6.98
N SER A 24 -10.99 -5.22 5.98
CA SER A 24 -12.44 -5.05 5.98
C SER A 24 -12.98 -5.25 4.57
N ILE A 25 -14.20 -5.79 4.47
CA ILE A 25 -14.87 -6.02 3.18
C ILE A 25 -15.05 -4.69 2.41
N SER A 26 -15.25 -3.58 3.14
CA SER A 26 -15.36 -2.25 2.55
C SER A 26 -14.03 -1.71 1.98
N TRP A 27 -12.90 -2.34 2.31
CA TRP A 27 -11.55 -1.91 1.93
C TRP A 27 -10.72 -3.13 1.46
N PRO A 28 -11.04 -3.68 0.27
CA PRO A 28 -10.30 -4.80 -0.27
C PRO A 28 -8.87 -4.40 -0.66
N SER A 29 -7.96 -5.37 -0.66
CA SER A 29 -6.62 -5.17 -1.22
C SER A 29 -6.69 -4.85 -2.71
N LEU A 30 -5.80 -3.97 -3.17
CA LEU A 30 -5.71 -3.55 -4.56
C LEU A 30 -4.39 -4.01 -5.17
N GLU A 31 -4.43 -4.46 -6.42
CA GLU A 31 -3.23 -4.90 -7.17
C GLU A 31 -2.87 -3.89 -8.26
N PHE A 32 -1.58 -3.59 -8.37
CA PHE A 32 -1.02 -2.66 -9.34
C PHE A 32 0.15 -3.31 -10.10
N ARG A 33 0.37 -2.86 -11.34
CA ARG A 33 1.48 -3.37 -12.16
C ARG A 33 2.81 -2.77 -11.71
N THR A 34 2.82 -1.48 -11.37
CA THR A 34 4.03 -0.76 -10.95
C THR A 34 3.95 -0.34 -9.49
N HIS A 35 5.11 -0.11 -8.88
CA HIS A 35 5.23 0.37 -7.51
C HIS A 35 4.68 1.80 -7.38
N ASP A 36 5.02 2.67 -8.33
CA ASP A 36 4.55 4.06 -8.38
C ASP A 36 3.02 4.17 -8.37
N GLU A 37 2.30 3.31 -9.11
CA GLU A 37 0.83 3.25 -9.06
C GLU A 37 0.31 2.88 -7.67
N ALA A 38 0.96 1.92 -7.00
CA ALA A 38 0.59 1.49 -5.66
C ALA A 38 0.83 2.60 -4.62
N VAL A 39 1.97 3.30 -4.72
CA VAL A 39 2.31 4.44 -3.86
C VAL A 39 1.32 5.57 -4.04
N ARG A 40 1.02 5.97 -5.28
CA ARG A 40 0.02 7.02 -5.57
C ARG A 40 -1.35 6.69 -5.00
N CYS A 41 -1.75 5.42 -5.06
CA CYS A 41 -2.99 4.96 -4.44
C CYS A 41 -2.95 5.12 -2.92
N ALA A 42 -1.86 4.69 -2.28
CA ALA A 42 -1.68 4.79 -0.84
C ALA A 42 -1.66 6.27 -0.38
N GLU A 43 -0.90 7.13 -1.06
CA GLU A 43 -0.82 8.57 -0.77
C GLU A 43 -2.17 9.27 -0.93
N ALA A 44 -2.94 8.93 -1.98
CA ALA A 44 -4.29 9.48 -2.15
C ALA A 44 -5.20 9.12 -0.96
N ARG A 45 -5.07 7.90 -0.42
CA ARG A 45 -5.83 7.46 0.76
C ARG A 45 -5.33 8.06 2.05
N GLN A 46 -4.01 8.18 2.23
CA GLN A 46 -3.43 8.89 3.36
C GLN A 46 -3.85 10.36 3.38
N LYS A 47 -3.90 11.05 2.23
CA LYS A 47 -4.32 12.45 2.18
C LYS A 47 -5.78 12.65 2.59
N VAL A 48 -6.65 11.68 2.30
CA VAL A 48 -8.09 11.74 2.63
C VAL A 48 -8.36 11.30 4.07
N HIS A 49 -7.66 10.28 4.56
CA HIS A 49 -8.00 9.62 5.81
C HIS A 49 -6.94 9.71 6.92
N GLY A 50 -5.72 10.16 6.59
CA GLY A 50 -4.60 10.26 7.53
C GLY A 50 -3.93 8.92 7.87
N TRP A 51 -4.15 7.87 7.09
CA TRP A 51 -3.62 6.53 7.39
C TRP A 51 -2.11 6.44 7.20
N LEU A 52 -1.46 5.64 8.06
CA LEU A 52 -0.03 5.37 7.96
C LEU A 52 0.24 4.53 6.69
N ILE A 53 1.28 4.87 5.92
CA ILE A 53 1.72 4.04 4.79
C ILE A 53 2.99 3.29 5.22
N GLU A 54 2.98 1.97 5.07
CA GLU A 54 4.11 1.09 5.33
C GLU A 54 4.50 0.40 4.01
N ASP A 55 5.64 0.80 3.45
CA ASP A 55 6.17 0.20 2.22
C ASP A 55 7.10 -0.98 2.54
N LYS A 56 6.67 -2.17 2.11
CA LYS A 56 7.38 -3.46 2.26
C LYS A 56 7.86 -4.01 0.92
N THR A 57 8.00 -3.17 -0.10
CA THR A 57 8.39 -3.63 -1.43
C THR A 57 9.89 -3.92 -1.55
N GLY A 58 10.67 -3.55 -0.53
CA GLY A 58 12.09 -3.89 -0.41
C GLY A 58 13.04 -2.81 -0.90
N GLU A 59 12.54 -1.67 -1.41
CA GLU A 59 13.37 -0.47 -1.53
C GLU A 59 13.33 0.28 -0.20
N VAL A 60 14.30 -0.03 0.65
CA VAL A 60 14.60 0.76 1.85
C VAL A 60 14.89 2.18 1.38
N ARG A 61 13.90 3.07 1.44
CA ARG A 61 14.17 4.50 1.51
C ARG A 61 14.61 4.78 2.94
N ASP A 62 15.89 4.51 3.17
CA ASP A 62 16.63 4.98 4.33
C ASP A 62 16.39 6.49 4.42
N HIS A 63 15.70 6.92 5.47
CA HIS A 63 15.53 8.33 5.79
C HIS A 63 16.55 8.62 6.89
N ASP A 64 17.68 9.21 6.47
CA ASP A 64 18.69 9.86 7.33
C ASP A 64 18.07 11.04 8.10
#